data_AF-A0A1B6M1K4-F1
#
_entry.id   AF-A0A1B6M1K4-F1
#
_cell.length_a   1.000
_cell.length_b   1.000
_cell.length_c   1.000
_cell.angle_alpha   90.00
_cell.angle_beta   90.00
_cell.angle_gamma   90.00
#
_symmetry.space_group_name_H-M   'P 1'
#
loop_
_entity.id
_entity.type
_entity.pdbx_description
1 polymer ?
#
loop_
_entity_poly.entity_id
_entity_poly.type
_entity_poly.pdbx_seq_one_letter_code
_entity_poly.pdbx_strand_id
1 'polypeptide(L)'
;LTFNMEQMFSTELRREWSERPPNVHLIGNLPFSVSTRLIILWLQDISQRNNAWKYGRVPMTLTFQKEVAERMAAPVMTSQRCRLSIMCQNWCQVHHKFNIPGSAFLPKPEVDVGVVHLVPREVPVIDLPFPLVEKVVRCVFSFRQKYCVRGVESLFPRGSWEWLVPEMME
;
A
#
# COMPACT_ATOMS: atom_id res chain seq x y z
N LEU A 1 1.97 17.30 -1.87
CA LEU A 1 0.65 17.07 -1.26
C LEU A 1 0.87 16.41 0.09
N THR A 2 1.14 17.23 1.10
CA THR A 2 1.21 16.82 2.50
C THR A 2 0.01 17.48 3.14
N PHE A 3 -1.05 16.69 3.36
CA PHE A 3 -2.27 17.18 4.00
C PHE A 3 -2.29 16.62 5.42
N ASN A 4 -2.26 17.52 6.39
CA ASN A 4 -2.21 17.16 7.81
C ASN A 4 -3.65 17.03 8.33
N MET A 5 -4.03 15.80 8.69
CA MET A 5 -5.34 15.45 9.23
C MET A 5 -5.30 15.20 10.75
N GLU A 6 -4.18 15.50 11.42
CA GLU A 6 -3.99 15.19 12.83
C GLU A 6 -5.00 15.90 13.74
N GLN A 7 -5.51 17.06 13.33
CA GLN A 7 -6.48 17.86 14.08
C GLN A 7 -7.82 18.00 13.34
N MET A 8 -8.10 17.16 12.35
CA MET A 8 -9.34 17.26 11.57
C MET A 8 -10.57 16.69 12.28
N PHE A 9 -10.38 15.76 13.23
CA PHE A 9 -11.48 15.03 13.86
C PHE A 9 -11.51 15.30 15.38
N SER A 10 -12.70 15.15 15.99
CA SER A 10 -12.82 15.23 17.46
C SER A 10 -11.99 14.13 18.13
N THR A 11 -11.34 14.45 19.24
CA THR A 11 -10.56 13.50 20.05
C THR A 11 -11.39 12.34 20.58
N GLU A 12 -12.71 12.53 20.74
CA GLU A 12 -13.66 11.49 21.16
C GLU A 12 -13.77 10.33 20.17
N LEU A 13 -13.42 10.57 18.90
CA LEU A 13 -13.44 9.55 17.86
C LEU A 13 -12.20 8.65 17.90
N ARG A 14 -11.18 9.01 18.66
CA ARG A 14 -9.94 8.24 18.79
C ARG A 14 -10.21 6.88 19.43
N ARG A 15 -9.60 5.86 18.86
CA ARG A 15 -9.56 4.49 19.39
C ARG A 15 -8.13 4.02 19.52
N GLU A 16 -7.89 3.13 20.47
CA GLU A 16 -6.62 2.42 20.56
C GLU A 16 -6.39 1.57 19.31
N TRP A 17 -5.13 1.33 18.95
CA TRP A 17 -4.80 0.65 17.69
C TRP A 17 -5.33 -0.80 17.63
N SER A 18 -5.33 -1.49 18.77
CA SER A 18 -5.85 -2.86 18.92
C SER A 18 -7.37 -2.94 18.95
N GLU A 19 -8.06 -1.83 19.23
CA GLU A 19 -9.52 -1.80 19.24
C GLU A 19 -10.10 -1.83 17.82
N ARG A 20 -11.43 -1.89 17.74
CA ARG A 20 -12.16 -1.68 16.49
C ARG A 20 -11.79 -0.33 15.85
N PRO A 21 -11.85 -0.23 14.51
CA PRO A 21 -11.64 1.03 13.82
C PRO A 21 -12.47 2.17 14.41
N PRO A 22 -11.93 3.40 14.45
CA PRO A 22 -12.68 4.58 14.88
C PRO A 22 -13.84 4.87 13.94
N ASN A 23 -14.81 5.68 14.39
CA ASN A 23 -15.92 6.15 13.54
C ASN A 23 -15.45 7.31 12.63
N VAL A 24 -14.40 7.04 11.85
CA VAL A 24 -13.77 7.94 10.90
C VAL A 24 -13.49 7.10 9.64
N HIS A 25 -13.82 7.62 8.47
CA HIS A 25 -13.60 6.90 7.21
C HIS A 25 -13.12 7.88 6.14
N LEU A 26 -11.98 7.58 5.52
CA LEU A 26 -11.45 8.41 4.43
C LEU A 26 -12.01 7.92 3.09
N ILE A 27 -12.72 8.79 2.38
CA ILE A 27 -13.28 8.50 1.06
C ILE A 27 -12.69 9.49 0.07
N GLY A 28 -12.20 9.01 -1.07
CA GLY A 28 -11.55 9.90 -2.05
C GLY A 28 -11.57 9.35 -3.47
N ASN A 29 -12.01 10.19 -4.40
CA ASN A 29 -11.79 9.98 -5.83
C ASN A 29 -10.55 10.77 -6.26
N LEU A 30 -9.38 10.13 -6.24
CA LEU A 30 -8.10 10.81 -6.42
C LEU A 30 -7.68 10.85 -7.89
N PRO A 31 -7.06 11.94 -8.38
CA PRO A 31 -6.43 11.94 -9.70
C PRO A 31 -5.41 10.81 -9.82
N PHE A 32 -5.49 10.04 -10.91
CA PHE A 32 -4.71 8.81 -11.04
C PHE A 32 -3.20 9.04 -10.98
N SER A 33 -2.72 10.16 -11.53
CA SER A 33 -1.30 10.55 -11.50
C SER A 33 -0.72 10.71 -10.09
N VAL A 34 -1.56 10.99 -9.10
CA VAL A 34 -1.15 11.24 -7.71
C VAL A 34 -1.50 10.05 -6.80
N SER A 35 -2.58 9.34 -7.11
CA SER A 35 -3.17 8.28 -6.27
C SER A 35 -2.13 7.26 -5.77
N THR A 36 -1.28 6.72 -6.65
CA THR A 36 -0.26 5.73 -6.30
C THR A 36 0.83 6.29 -5.39
N ARG A 37 1.22 7.56 -5.55
CA ARG A 37 2.20 8.18 -4.65
C ARG A 37 1.57 8.45 -3.28
N LEU A 38 0.32 8.91 -3.27
CA LEU A 38 -0.40 9.22 -2.05
C LEU A 38 -0.61 7.98 -1.18
N ILE A 39 -0.96 6.83 -1.78
CA ILE A 39 -1.14 5.60 -1.02
C ILE A 39 0.15 5.14 -0.35
N ILE A 40 1.32 5.32 -0.99
CA ILE A 40 2.62 4.99 -0.38
C ILE A 40 2.90 5.87 0.84
N LEU A 41 2.65 7.18 0.74
CA LEU A 41 2.77 8.10 1.87
C LEU A 41 1.81 7.72 3.01
N TRP A 42 0.57 7.37 2.68
CA TRP A 42 -0.42 6.94 3.66
C TRP A 42 -0.10 5.60 4.31
N LEU A 43 0.53 4.66 3.60
CA LEU A 43 1.04 3.43 4.21
C LEU A 43 2.19 3.70 5.18
N GLN A 44 3.05 4.67 4.88
CA GLN A 44 4.07 5.13 5.81
C GLN A 44 3.43 5.77 7.06
N ASP A 45 2.42 6.62 6.86
CA ASP A 45 1.67 7.25 7.94
C ASP A 45 0.94 6.20 8.83
N ILE A 46 0.37 5.16 8.23
CA ILE A 46 -0.18 3.98 8.93
C ILE A 46 0.90 3.29 9.77
N SER A 47 2.06 3.00 9.15
CA SER A 47 3.17 2.34 9.85
C SER A 47 3.66 3.13 11.05
N GLN A 48 3.59 4.46 10.99
CA GLN A 48 4.02 5.37 12.06
C GLN A 48 2.87 5.78 12.99
N ARG A 49 1.64 5.35 12.71
CA ARG A 49 0.41 5.73 13.42
C ARG A 49 0.27 7.25 13.55
N ASN A 50 0.64 7.97 12.51
CA ASN A 50 0.62 9.44 12.47
C ASN A 50 -0.57 9.96 11.63
N ASN A 51 -0.70 11.27 11.44
CA ASN A 51 -1.71 11.85 10.55
C ASN A 51 -3.14 11.39 10.92
N ALA A 52 -3.95 10.94 9.94
CA ALA A 52 -5.28 10.38 10.20
C ALA A 52 -5.25 9.11 11.07
N TRP A 53 -4.14 8.38 11.10
CA TRP A 53 -3.99 7.13 11.88
C TRP A 53 -3.63 7.35 13.34
N LYS A 54 -3.46 8.60 13.80
CA LYS A 54 -3.45 8.93 15.23
C LYS A 54 -4.78 8.61 15.93
N TYR A 55 -5.88 8.58 15.16
CA TYR A 55 -7.22 8.25 15.67
C TYR A 55 -7.47 6.74 15.77
N GLY A 56 -6.52 5.90 15.37
CA GLY A 56 -6.66 4.45 15.30
C GLY A 56 -6.62 3.94 13.87
N ARG A 57 -7.14 2.73 13.63
CA ARG A 57 -7.11 2.05 12.33
C ARG A 57 -8.15 2.59 11.36
N VAL A 58 -8.04 3.88 11.01
CA VAL A 58 -8.97 4.58 10.11
C VAL A 58 -9.03 3.88 8.74
N PRO A 59 -10.19 3.33 8.33
CA PRO A 59 -10.37 2.72 7.03
C PRO A 59 -10.42 3.76 5.90
N MET A 60 -10.10 3.29 4.69
CA MET A 60 -10.10 4.10 3.47
C MET A 60 -10.96 3.45 2.40
N THR A 61 -11.61 4.23 1.56
CA THR A 61 -12.23 3.80 0.31
C THR A 61 -11.89 4.76 -0.80
N LEU A 62 -11.04 4.28 -1.71
CA LEU A 62 -10.37 5.10 -2.70
C LEU A 62 -10.62 4.55 -4.08
N THR A 63 -10.59 5.43 -5.07
CA THR A 63 -10.61 5.04 -6.47
C THR A 63 -9.19 5.03 -7.04
N PHE A 64 -8.93 4.08 -7.93
CA PHE A 64 -7.71 3.99 -8.72
C PHE A 64 -8.06 3.60 -10.15
N GLN A 65 -7.12 3.73 -11.08
CA GLN A 65 -7.26 3.03 -12.36
C GLN A 65 -7.45 1.53 -12.09
N LYS A 66 -8.32 0.88 -12.88
CA LYS A 66 -8.68 -0.54 -12.70
C LYS A 66 -7.46 -1.45 -12.52
N GLU A 67 -6.45 -1.32 -13.37
CA GLU A 67 -5.21 -2.12 -13.28
C GLU A 67 -4.46 -1.90 -11.95
N VAL A 68 -4.42 -0.66 -11.46
CA VAL A 68 -3.79 -0.33 -10.17
C VAL A 68 -4.58 -0.95 -9.01
N ALA A 69 -5.90 -0.86 -9.04
CA ALA A 69 -6.77 -1.49 -8.05
C ALA A 69 -6.58 -3.02 -8.00
N GLU A 70 -6.56 -3.66 -9.18
CA GLU A 70 -6.31 -5.09 -9.32
C GLU A 70 -4.92 -5.48 -8.78
N ARG A 71 -3.89 -4.68 -9.08
CA ARG A 71 -2.54 -4.88 -8.53
C ARG A 71 -2.50 -4.75 -7.03
N MET A 72 -3.16 -3.77 -6.42
CA MET A 72 -3.20 -3.60 -4.96
C MET A 72 -3.78 -4.84 -4.26
N ALA A 73 -4.85 -5.41 -4.81
CA ALA A 73 -5.54 -6.58 -4.27
C ALA A 73 -4.96 -7.93 -4.78
N ALA A 74 -3.95 -7.92 -5.64
CA ALA A 74 -3.42 -9.12 -6.29
C ALA A 74 -2.88 -10.14 -5.26
N PRO A 75 -3.38 -11.39 -5.26
CA PRO A 75 -2.88 -12.44 -4.37
C PRO A 75 -1.51 -12.95 -4.82
N VAL A 76 -0.85 -13.71 -3.94
CA VAL A 76 0.43 -14.37 -4.23
C VAL A 76 0.27 -15.32 -5.43
N MET A 77 1.34 -15.50 -6.22
CA MET A 77 1.36 -16.32 -7.44
C MET A 77 0.47 -15.82 -8.60
N THR A 78 0.07 -14.55 -8.60
CA THR A 78 -0.65 -13.96 -9.74
C THR A 78 0.23 -13.05 -10.60
N SER A 79 -0.11 -12.95 -11.88
CA SER A 79 0.62 -12.10 -12.84
C SER A 79 0.54 -10.60 -12.50
N GLN A 80 -0.47 -10.18 -11.74
CA GLN A 80 -0.65 -8.80 -11.27
C GLN A 80 0.09 -8.51 -9.96
N ARG A 81 0.69 -9.52 -9.31
CA ARG A 81 1.48 -9.32 -8.10
C ARG A 81 2.67 -8.42 -8.39
N CYS A 82 2.79 -7.34 -7.61
CA CYS A 82 3.86 -6.37 -7.74
C CYS A 82 4.25 -5.76 -6.38
N ARG A 83 5.20 -4.83 -6.40
CA ARG A 83 5.61 -4.06 -5.23
C ARG A 83 4.41 -3.45 -4.49
N LEU A 84 3.48 -2.83 -5.23
CA LEU A 84 2.32 -2.17 -4.64
C LEU A 84 1.41 -3.16 -3.89
N SER A 85 1.25 -4.36 -4.42
CA SER A 85 0.47 -5.43 -3.78
C SER A 85 1.01 -5.76 -2.39
N ILE A 86 2.33 -5.92 -2.26
CA ILE A 86 2.98 -6.24 -0.98
C ILE A 86 2.86 -5.06 -0.02
N MET A 87 3.18 -3.85 -0.48
CA MET A 87 3.14 -2.67 0.37
C MET A 87 1.73 -2.44 0.91
N CYS A 88 0.68 -2.52 0.08
CA CYS A 88 -0.68 -2.34 0.56
C CYS A 88 -1.13 -3.46 1.50
N GLN A 89 -0.85 -4.72 1.16
CA GLN A 89 -1.33 -5.87 1.94
C GLN A 89 -0.57 -6.09 3.25
N ASN A 90 0.66 -5.57 3.36
CA ASN A 90 1.46 -5.63 4.58
C ASN A 90 0.78 -4.88 5.72
N TRP A 91 0.38 -3.62 5.47
CA TRP A 91 -0.24 -2.77 6.50
C TRP A 91 -1.76 -2.75 6.46
N CYS A 92 -2.40 -3.18 5.37
CA CYS A 92 -3.86 -3.17 5.23
C CYS A 92 -4.43 -4.52 4.79
N GLN A 93 -5.68 -4.78 5.20
CA GLN A 93 -6.56 -5.67 4.47
C GLN A 93 -7.08 -4.91 3.25
N VAL A 94 -6.83 -5.43 2.04
CA VAL A 94 -7.14 -4.76 0.77
C VAL A 94 -8.26 -5.49 0.09
N HIS A 95 -9.35 -4.78 -0.21
CA HIS A 95 -10.52 -5.34 -0.87
C HIS A 95 -10.86 -4.51 -2.11
N HIS A 96 -10.67 -5.08 -3.30
CA HIS A 96 -11.26 -4.55 -4.52
C HIS A 96 -12.77 -4.82 -4.50
N LYS A 97 -13.58 -3.76 -4.43
CA LYS A 97 -15.03 -3.88 -4.23
C LYS A 97 -15.78 -4.04 -5.55
N PHE A 98 -15.59 -3.11 -6.47
CA PHE A 98 -16.20 -3.12 -7.79
C PHE A 98 -15.47 -2.16 -8.74
N ASN A 99 -15.85 -2.20 -10.02
CA ASN A 99 -15.37 -1.28 -11.05
C ASN A 99 -16.48 -0.32 -11.46
N ILE A 100 -16.10 0.94 -11.70
CA ILE A 100 -16.95 1.98 -12.26
C ILE A 100 -16.51 2.15 -13.73
N PRO A 101 -17.43 2.03 -14.71
CA PRO A 101 -17.12 2.28 -16.10
C PRO A 101 -16.55 3.68 -16.31
N GLY A 102 -15.52 3.82 -17.15
CA GLY A 102 -14.94 5.12 -17.46
C GLY A 102 -15.97 6.12 -18.00
N SER A 103 -17.03 5.64 -18.66
CA SER A 103 -18.14 6.47 -19.15
C SER A 103 -18.92 7.22 -18.05
N ALA A 104 -18.75 6.87 -16.78
CA ALA A 104 -19.40 7.55 -15.66
C ALA A 104 -18.66 8.83 -15.21
N PHE A 105 -17.51 9.15 -15.79
CA PHE A 105 -16.67 10.29 -15.40
C PHE A 105 -16.61 11.36 -16.49
N LEU A 106 -16.43 12.62 -16.07
CA LEU A 106 -16.27 13.80 -16.92
C LEU A 106 -15.03 14.60 -16.47
N PRO A 107 -13.99 14.74 -17.32
CA PRO A 107 -13.83 14.12 -18.63
C PRO A 107 -13.70 12.60 -18.55
N LYS A 108 -14.09 11.90 -19.63
CA LYS A 108 -14.03 10.44 -19.69
C LYS A 108 -12.58 9.95 -19.67
N PRO A 109 -12.15 9.15 -18.68
CA PRO A 109 -10.85 8.50 -18.69
C PRO A 109 -10.79 7.38 -19.74
N GLU A 110 -9.58 7.06 -20.18
CA GLU A 110 -9.32 5.97 -21.13
C GLU A 110 -9.54 4.58 -20.52
N VAL A 111 -9.49 4.49 -19.20
CA VAL A 111 -9.58 3.24 -18.43
C VAL A 111 -10.70 3.30 -17.41
N ASP A 112 -11.24 2.14 -17.08
CA ASP A 112 -12.18 1.99 -15.97
C ASP A 112 -11.52 2.28 -14.63
N VAL A 113 -12.36 2.54 -13.63
CA VAL A 113 -11.96 2.94 -12.30
C VAL A 113 -12.29 1.83 -11.30
N GLY A 114 -11.31 1.35 -10.56
CA GLY A 114 -11.50 0.37 -9.49
C GLY A 114 -11.70 1.04 -8.14
N VAL A 115 -12.70 0.59 -7.38
CA VAL A 115 -12.94 1.02 -5.99
C VAL A 115 -12.27 0.04 -5.04
N VAL A 116 -11.34 0.54 -4.23
CA VAL A 116 -10.57 -0.26 -3.27
C VAL A 116 -10.88 0.21 -1.86
N HIS A 117 -11.28 -0.73 -1.01
CA HIS A 117 -11.45 -0.53 0.42
C HIS A 117 -10.22 -1.07 1.16
N LEU A 118 -9.60 -0.25 1.99
CA LEU A 118 -8.41 -0.60 2.77
C LEU A 118 -8.71 -0.43 4.26
N VAL A 119 -8.45 -1.48 5.04
CA VAL A 119 -8.55 -1.43 6.51
C VAL A 119 -7.16 -1.67 7.09
N PRO A 120 -6.57 -0.72 7.84
CA PRO A 120 -5.30 -0.96 8.51
C PRO A 120 -5.36 -2.19 9.41
N ARG A 121 -4.31 -3.01 9.35
CA ARG A 121 -4.16 -4.19 10.20
C ARG A 121 -3.75 -3.73 11.60
N GLU A 122 -4.12 -4.54 12.59
CA GLU A 122 -3.63 -4.38 13.95
C GLU A 122 -2.12 -4.64 14.00
N VAL A 123 -1.69 -5.78 13.46
CA VAL A 123 -0.28 -6.15 13.27
C VAL A 123 -0.01 -6.27 11.77
N PRO A 124 1.05 -5.62 11.24
CA PRO A 124 1.43 -5.80 9.85
C PRO A 124 1.90 -7.24 9.60
N VAL A 125 1.86 -7.68 8.34
CA VAL A 125 2.34 -9.05 7.98
C VAL A 125 3.84 -9.19 8.23
N ILE A 126 4.59 -8.12 7.97
CA ILE A 126 6.02 -7.95 8.19
C ILE A 126 6.17 -6.82 9.20
N ASP A 127 6.47 -7.18 10.45
CA ASP A 127 6.63 -6.23 11.55
C ASP A 127 8.04 -5.63 11.58
N LEU A 128 8.35 -4.87 10.53
CA LEU A 128 9.61 -4.14 10.37
C LEU A 128 9.32 -2.70 9.95
N PRO A 129 10.27 -1.77 10.19
CA PRO A 129 10.12 -0.38 9.79
C PRO A 129 9.81 -0.22 8.31
N PHE A 130 8.87 0.66 7.98
CA PHE A 130 8.43 0.92 6.60
C PHE A 130 9.57 1.11 5.59
N PRO A 131 10.63 1.91 5.87
CA PRO A 131 11.70 2.13 4.88
C PRO A 131 12.49 0.85 4.56
N LEU A 132 12.60 -0.07 5.51
CA LEU A 132 13.30 -1.34 5.33
C LEU A 132 12.49 -2.25 4.42
N VAL A 133 11.20 -2.44 4.72
CA VAL A 133 10.28 -3.23 3.90
C VAL A 133 10.20 -2.65 2.48
N GLU A 134 10.05 -1.34 2.35
CA GLU A 134 9.99 -0.68 1.04
C GLU A 134 11.28 -0.92 0.23
N LYS A 135 12.45 -0.79 0.85
CA LYS A 135 13.74 -1.01 0.20
C LYS A 135 13.85 -2.44 -0.31
N VAL A 136 13.58 -3.43 0.53
CA VAL A 136 13.67 -4.85 0.18
C VAL A 136 12.68 -5.20 -0.93
N VAL A 137 11.40 -4.85 -0.75
CA VAL A 137 10.36 -5.17 -1.74
C VAL A 137 10.65 -4.49 -3.08
N ARG A 138 11.15 -3.25 -3.08
CA ARG A 138 11.56 -2.54 -4.30
C ARG A 138 12.66 -3.31 -5.04
N CYS A 139 13.71 -3.74 -4.35
CA CYS A 139 14.81 -4.50 -4.94
C CYS A 139 14.33 -5.84 -5.50
N VAL A 140 13.61 -6.63 -4.70
CA VAL A 140 13.11 -7.96 -5.10
C VAL A 140 12.20 -7.89 -6.33
N PHE A 141 11.35 -6.87 -6.44
CA PHE A 141 10.41 -6.70 -7.56
C PHE A 141 10.94 -5.84 -8.71
N SER A 142 12.23 -5.48 -8.72
CA SER A 142 12.82 -4.65 -9.79
C SER A 142 12.89 -5.37 -11.14
N PHE A 143 13.03 -6.70 -11.14
CA PHE A 143 13.19 -7.50 -12.36
C PHE A 143 12.05 -8.49 -12.54
N ARG A 144 10.99 -8.09 -13.25
CA ARG A 144 9.76 -8.89 -13.41
C ARG A 144 9.97 -10.24 -14.13
N GLN A 145 10.94 -10.32 -15.04
CA GLN A 145 11.20 -11.50 -15.89
C GLN A 145 12.50 -12.24 -15.52
N LYS A 146 13.05 -12.00 -14.32
CA LYS A 146 14.26 -12.67 -13.82
C LYS A 146 13.97 -13.35 -12.49
N TYR A 147 14.81 -14.30 -12.12
CA TYR A 147 14.78 -14.89 -10.79
C TYR A 147 14.98 -13.82 -9.71
N CYS A 148 14.25 -13.94 -8.60
CA CYS A 148 14.25 -12.97 -7.49
C CYS A 148 15.65 -12.73 -6.90
N VAL A 149 16.55 -13.71 -6.98
CA VAL A 149 17.95 -13.59 -6.60
C VAL A 149 18.64 -12.38 -7.24
N ARG A 150 18.29 -12.02 -8.49
CA ARG A 150 18.84 -10.83 -9.16
C ARG A 150 18.38 -9.52 -8.51
N GLY A 151 17.16 -9.52 -7.98
CA GLY A 151 16.66 -8.41 -7.16
C GLY A 151 17.37 -8.35 -5.80
N VAL A 152 17.60 -9.50 -5.17
CA VAL A 152 18.29 -9.60 -3.87
C VAL A 152 19.75 -9.17 -3.96
N GLU A 153 20.47 -9.58 -5.01
CA GLU A 153 21.83 -9.12 -5.32
C GLU A 153 21.97 -7.58 -5.28
N SER A 154 20.92 -6.84 -5.68
CA SER A 154 20.93 -5.37 -5.67
C SER A 154 20.88 -4.75 -4.26
N LEU A 155 20.61 -5.53 -3.21
CA LEU A 155 20.62 -5.07 -1.82
C LEU A 155 22.04 -4.99 -1.23
N PHE A 156 22.99 -5.73 -1.80
CA PHE A 156 24.32 -5.92 -1.24
C PHE A 156 25.42 -5.46 -2.20
N PRO A 157 26.57 -4.97 -1.69
CA PRO A 157 27.75 -4.75 -2.51
C PRO A 157 28.20 -6.03 -3.23
N ARG A 158 28.72 -5.90 -4.46
CA ARG A 158 29.13 -7.06 -5.28
C ARG A 158 30.10 -8.01 -4.56
N GLY A 159 31.01 -7.46 -3.75
CA GLY A 159 32.02 -8.24 -3.03
C GLY A 159 31.46 -9.15 -1.93
N SER A 160 30.19 -8.99 -1.55
CA SER A 160 29.55 -9.76 -0.47
C SER A 160 28.42 -10.68 -0.94
N TRP A 161 28.26 -10.85 -2.25
CA TRP A 161 27.15 -11.64 -2.80
C TRP A 161 27.26 -13.11 -2.43
N GLU A 162 28.47 -13.67 -2.40
CA GLU A 162 28.70 -15.10 -2.18
C GLU A 162 28.19 -15.61 -0.82
N TRP A 163 28.11 -14.75 0.20
CA TRP A 163 27.65 -15.14 1.54
C TRP A 163 26.30 -14.52 1.93
N LEU A 164 26.02 -13.25 1.61
CA LEU A 164 24.76 -12.60 2.04
C LEU A 164 23.55 -12.96 1.19
N VAL A 165 23.73 -13.23 -0.11
CA VAL A 165 22.60 -13.54 -0.99
C VAL A 165 22.01 -14.91 -0.69
N PRO A 166 22.81 -15.99 -0.51
CA PRO A 166 22.28 -17.28 -0.08
C PRO A 166 21.61 -17.21 1.29
N GLU A 167 22.24 -16.56 2.28
CA GLU A 167 21.70 -16.43 3.64
C GLU A 167 20.33 -15.74 3.67
N MET A 168 20.11 -14.75 2.80
CA MET A 168 18.80 -14.07 2.70
C MET A 168 17.73 -14.89 1.95
N MET A 169 18.14 -15.87 1.15
CA MET A 169 17.25 -16.68 0.31
C MET A 169 16.82 -18.00 0.98
N GLU A 170 17.50 -18.43 2.04
CA GLU A 170 17.12 -19.54 2.92
C GLU A 170 15.98 -19.15 3.88
#